data_AF-A0A8J4SDY8-F1
#
_entry.id   AF-A0A8J4SDY8-F1
#
_cell.length_a   1.000
_cell.length_b   1.000
_cell.length_c   1.000
_cell.angle_alpha   90.00
_cell.angle_beta   90.00
_cell.angle_gamma   90.00
#
_symmetry.space_group_name_H-M   'P 1'
#
loop_
_entity.id
_entity.type
_entity.pdbx_description
1 polymer ?
#
loop_
_entity_poly.entity_id
_entity_poly.type
_entity_poly.pdbx_seq_one_letter_code
_entity_poly.pdbx_strand_id
1 'polypeptide(L)'
;MAMTAAICCLLLCMACGLSNADPAGAPPRIALITPAGTGELAEAIRLGAEAAAKEAGAELITVEAFPSEGLTYAPSNPDFTAGQGKVKQEHLQNGTYPLSEREQAQVDAVSLALEQGASALLIDPLSEKALSGIIQKAQTKDVNGVALPVILLNDEFPVKGITTCMVAAAGCSSGGDSAGGSTGTDAGGQAAGGTETPKIGVAIYKFDDTFMTGVRNAMTAAAEGKATLDIVDSQNAQPTQNEKVDLFVSKKYNAMAVNPVDRTAAGVIIDKAKAASIPVVFLNREPVAEDMNKWDKVYYVGAKAEESGTISGQLIVDYWKAHPEADKNGDGKLQYVMLKGEPGHQDAELRTKYSVQAIQDAGIEVEALAEDTAMWDRVKGQEKMQAFLASHGDKIEAVLANNDDMALGAIEALKAAGYFKDGKTMPVVGVDATAPAIQALQDGTMLGTVLNDAKNQGAATVALASVLAKGETPTKENTGYDITDGKYVWIAYKKITKDNIADAQ
;
A
#
# COMPACT_ATOMS: atom_id res chain seq x y z
N MET A 1 -7.29 -3.92 11.14
CA MET A 1 -7.60 -3.66 9.71
C MET A 1 -9.05 -3.28 9.44
N ALA A 2 -10.06 -3.68 10.24
CA ALA A 2 -11.45 -3.18 10.15
C ALA A 2 -11.62 -1.65 10.23
N MET A 3 -10.51 -0.94 10.45
CA MET A 3 -10.43 0.45 10.89
C MET A 3 -9.92 1.39 9.80
N THR A 4 -9.14 0.96 8.80
CA THR A 4 -8.75 1.88 7.71
C THR A 4 -9.97 2.25 6.84
N ALA A 5 -10.95 1.34 6.73
CA ALA A 5 -12.23 1.56 6.08
C ALA A 5 -13.22 2.40 6.93
N ALA A 6 -13.27 2.24 8.27
CA ALA A 6 -14.06 3.13 9.12
C ALA A 6 -13.49 4.56 9.19
N ILE A 7 -12.17 4.72 9.02
CA ILE A 7 -11.50 6.03 9.12
C ILE A 7 -11.72 6.91 7.88
N CYS A 8 -12.02 6.35 6.71
CA CYS A 8 -12.52 7.16 5.58
C CYS A 8 -14.02 7.51 5.74
N CYS A 9 -14.78 6.77 6.58
CA CYS A 9 -16.23 6.89 6.69
C CYS A 9 -16.79 8.25 7.16
N LEU A 10 -15.95 9.23 7.51
CA LEU A 10 -16.42 10.58 7.84
C LEU A 10 -15.69 11.70 7.09
N LEU A 11 -14.56 11.45 6.41
CA LEU A 11 -13.81 12.52 5.75
C LEU A 11 -14.54 13.07 4.50
N LEU A 12 -15.48 12.30 3.94
CA LEU A 12 -16.39 12.74 2.87
C LEU A 12 -17.74 13.27 3.37
N CYS A 13 -17.96 13.49 4.67
CA CYS A 13 -19.12 14.27 5.11
C CYS A 13 -19.07 15.73 4.65
N MET A 14 -17.93 16.23 4.11
CA MET A 14 -17.72 17.68 3.95
C MET A 14 -17.39 18.17 2.54
N ALA A 15 -17.32 17.31 1.53
CA ALA A 15 -17.13 17.73 0.14
C ALA A 15 -18.41 17.52 -0.67
N CYS A 16 -19.38 18.43 -0.49
CA CYS A 16 -20.58 18.63 -1.30
C CYS A 16 -21.76 17.64 -1.10
N GLY A 17 -22.70 17.97 -0.20
CA GLY A 17 -24.12 17.80 -0.55
C GLY A 17 -24.99 16.77 0.18
N LEU A 18 -24.67 16.32 1.41
CA LEU A 18 -25.69 15.71 2.29
C LEU A 18 -26.62 16.79 2.88
N SER A 19 -27.21 17.63 2.02
CA SER A 19 -28.26 18.56 2.37
C SER A 19 -29.51 18.22 1.58
N ASN A 20 -29.97 16.98 1.71
CA ASN A 20 -31.37 16.63 1.47
C ASN A 20 -31.67 15.46 2.38
N ALA A 21 -31.95 15.79 3.64
CA ALA A 21 -32.83 14.93 4.44
C ALA A 21 -34.05 14.62 3.57
N ASP A 22 -34.47 13.36 3.54
CA ASP A 22 -35.80 12.98 3.11
C ASP A 22 -36.80 14.00 3.72
N PRO A 23 -37.73 14.59 2.96
CA PRO A 23 -38.73 15.50 3.53
C PRO A 23 -39.52 14.89 4.72
N ALA A 24 -39.40 13.58 4.96
CA ALA A 24 -39.93 12.86 6.10
C ALA A 24 -39.00 12.75 7.35
N GLY A 25 -37.76 13.26 7.32
CA GLY A 25 -36.84 13.27 8.47
C GLY A 25 -36.15 11.93 8.78
N ALA A 26 -36.07 11.01 7.82
CA ALA A 26 -35.37 9.74 7.96
C ALA A 26 -33.83 9.91 7.83
N PRO A 27 -33.02 9.10 8.54
CA PRO A 27 -31.57 9.13 8.43
C PRO A 27 -31.11 8.73 7.02
N PRO A 28 -29.95 9.26 6.54
CA PRO A 28 -29.40 8.88 5.25
C PRO A 28 -29.07 7.38 5.21
N ARG A 29 -29.31 6.72 4.06
CA ARG A 29 -29.09 5.29 3.89
C ARG A 29 -27.86 5.01 3.03
N ILE A 30 -26.92 4.26 3.57
CA ILE A 30 -25.68 3.89 2.90
C ILE A 30 -25.75 2.41 2.58
N ALA A 31 -25.53 2.01 1.32
CA ALA A 31 -25.51 0.59 0.97
C ALA A 31 -24.09 0.05 0.82
N LEU A 32 -23.78 -1.02 1.54
CA LEU A 32 -22.60 -1.85 1.37
C LEU A 32 -22.92 -3.04 0.47
N ILE A 33 -22.28 -3.13 -0.70
CA ILE A 33 -22.44 -4.23 -1.64
C ILE A 33 -21.21 -5.14 -1.59
N THR A 34 -21.39 -6.39 -1.15
CA THR A 34 -20.31 -7.38 -1.07
C THR A 34 -20.51 -8.50 -2.10
N PRO A 35 -19.44 -8.99 -2.75
CA PRO A 35 -19.55 -10.16 -3.61
C PRO A 35 -19.89 -11.43 -2.80
N ALA A 36 -20.73 -12.31 -3.35
CA ALA A 36 -21.03 -13.60 -2.72
C ALA A 36 -19.77 -14.45 -2.48
N GLY A 37 -19.72 -15.12 -1.33
CA GLY A 37 -18.67 -16.08 -0.96
C GLY A 37 -17.41 -15.46 -0.34
N THR A 38 -17.46 -14.19 0.07
CA THR A 38 -16.34 -13.44 0.67
C THR A 38 -16.11 -13.71 2.16
N GLY A 39 -16.92 -14.57 2.78
CA GLY A 39 -16.66 -15.17 4.10
C GLY A 39 -16.31 -14.15 5.20
N GLU A 40 -15.22 -14.42 5.93
CA GLU A 40 -14.75 -13.61 7.06
C GLU A 40 -14.31 -12.18 6.68
N LEU A 41 -13.89 -11.96 5.42
CA LEU A 41 -13.48 -10.64 4.94
C LEU A 41 -14.69 -9.70 4.78
N ALA A 42 -15.79 -10.21 4.20
CA ALA A 42 -17.03 -9.44 4.11
C ALA A 42 -17.58 -9.12 5.50
N GLU A 43 -17.43 -10.04 6.46
CA GLU A 43 -17.89 -9.82 7.83
C GLU A 43 -17.06 -8.73 8.54
N ALA A 44 -15.75 -8.69 8.33
CA ALA A 44 -14.90 -7.62 8.86
C ALA A 44 -15.21 -6.24 8.23
N ILE A 45 -15.49 -6.20 6.93
CA ILE A 45 -15.90 -4.98 6.20
C ILE A 45 -17.27 -4.51 6.70
N ARG A 46 -18.22 -5.44 6.86
CA ARG A 46 -19.56 -5.17 7.36
C ARG A 46 -19.53 -4.58 8.76
N LEU A 47 -18.78 -5.17 9.69
CA LEU A 47 -18.62 -4.65 11.05
C LEU A 47 -18.01 -3.25 11.08
N GLY A 48 -17.04 -2.97 10.20
CA GLY A 48 -16.45 -1.63 10.05
C GLY A 48 -17.45 -0.60 9.51
N ALA A 49 -18.21 -0.96 8.48
CA ALA A 49 -19.25 -0.11 7.89
C ALA A 49 -20.43 0.14 8.83
N GLU A 50 -20.82 -0.85 9.63
CA GLU A 50 -21.88 -0.72 10.64
C GLU A 50 -21.48 0.24 11.76
N ALA A 51 -20.23 0.14 12.24
CA ALA A 51 -19.69 1.07 13.23
C ALA A 51 -19.67 2.51 12.71
N ALA A 52 -19.25 2.69 11.46
CA ALA A 52 -19.18 3.99 10.79
C ALA A 52 -20.55 4.61 10.51
N ALA A 53 -21.50 3.84 9.98
CA ALA A 53 -22.86 4.33 9.73
C ALA A 53 -23.53 4.79 11.03
N LYS A 54 -23.33 4.03 12.11
CA LYS A 54 -23.81 4.39 13.45
C LYS A 54 -23.20 5.70 13.96
N GLU A 55 -21.90 5.92 13.74
CA GLU A 55 -21.21 7.17 14.12
C GLU A 55 -21.73 8.37 13.31
N ALA A 56 -22.08 8.16 12.04
CA ALA A 56 -22.58 9.20 11.14
C ALA A 56 -24.10 9.46 11.26
N GLY A 57 -24.83 8.73 12.12
CA GLY A 57 -26.29 8.82 12.20
C GLY A 57 -27.00 8.34 10.92
N ALA A 58 -26.33 7.48 10.15
CA ALA A 58 -26.83 6.87 8.93
C ALA A 58 -27.31 5.44 9.19
N GLU A 59 -28.20 4.95 8.33
CA GLU A 59 -28.62 3.55 8.30
C GLU A 59 -27.80 2.78 7.27
N LEU A 60 -27.20 1.66 7.65
CA LEU A 60 -26.47 0.79 6.72
C LEU A 60 -27.41 -0.27 6.14
N ILE A 61 -27.45 -0.34 4.81
CA ILE A 61 -28.07 -1.44 4.06
C ILE A 61 -26.93 -2.37 3.62
N THR A 62 -26.97 -3.65 3.98
CA THR A 62 -26.00 -4.64 3.49
C THR A 62 -26.66 -5.47 2.41
N VAL A 63 -26.02 -5.59 1.24
CA VAL A 63 -26.51 -6.42 0.13
C VAL A 63 -25.40 -7.34 -0.36
N GLU A 64 -25.60 -8.64 -0.18
CA GLU A 64 -24.72 -9.67 -0.76
C GLU A 64 -25.16 -10.01 -2.19
N ALA A 65 -24.23 -9.92 -3.14
CA ALA A 65 -24.49 -10.13 -4.56
C ALA A 65 -24.36 -11.61 -4.96
N PHE A 66 -25.47 -12.34 -4.96
CA PHE A 66 -25.55 -13.74 -5.43
C PHE A 66 -26.02 -13.84 -6.89
N PRO A 67 -25.37 -14.67 -7.73
CA PRO A 67 -25.91 -15.06 -9.02
C PRO A 67 -27.05 -16.08 -8.82
N SER A 68 -28.28 -15.76 -9.24
CA SER A 68 -29.35 -16.77 -9.36
C SER A 68 -30.43 -16.40 -10.37
N GLU A 69 -31.08 -17.43 -10.94
CA GLU A 69 -32.38 -17.32 -11.59
C GLU A 69 -33.44 -16.89 -10.57
N GLY A 70 -33.76 -15.59 -10.55
CA GLY A 70 -34.75 -15.01 -9.64
C GLY A 70 -34.12 -14.48 -8.37
N LEU A 71 -34.18 -13.16 -8.20
CA LEU A 71 -33.73 -12.43 -7.02
C LEU A 71 -34.63 -12.79 -5.82
N THR A 72 -34.12 -13.54 -4.86
CA THR A 72 -34.61 -13.51 -3.47
C THR A 72 -33.43 -13.75 -2.54
N TYR A 73 -33.05 -12.81 -1.65
CA TYR A 73 -32.46 -13.16 -0.34
C TYR A 73 -32.31 -12.03 0.70
N ALA A 74 -31.90 -12.46 1.91
CA ALA A 74 -32.35 -12.11 3.25
C ALA A 74 -31.68 -10.89 3.93
N PRO A 75 -32.40 -10.18 4.85
CA PRO A 75 -31.86 -9.09 5.65
C PRO A 75 -31.13 -9.56 6.92
N SER A 76 -30.09 -8.83 7.32
CA SER A 76 -29.40 -8.98 8.59
C SER A 76 -29.88 -7.93 9.62
N ASN A 77 -31.10 -8.08 10.17
CA ASN A 77 -31.50 -7.50 11.47
C ASN A 77 -32.76 -8.21 12.02
N PRO A 78 -32.81 -8.66 13.29
CA PRO A 78 -34.00 -9.26 13.92
C PRO A 78 -35.25 -8.36 14.03
N ASP A 79 -35.13 -7.05 13.80
CA ASP A 79 -36.21 -6.09 14.12
C ASP A 79 -37.18 -5.74 12.98
N PHE A 80 -37.16 -6.42 11.82
CA PHE A 80 -38.21 -6.22 10.81
C PHE A 80 -38.58 -7.51 10.06
N THR A 81 -39.83 -7.95 10.25
CA THR A 81 -40.43 -9.10 9.56
C THR A 81 -41.14 -8.69 8.27
N ALA A 82 -40.64 -9.15 7.12
CA ALA A 82 -41.47 -9.48 5.96
C ALA A 82 -40.73 -10.46 5.00
N GLY A 83 -41.21 -11.72 4.94
CA GLY A 83 -41.07 -12.63 3.80
C GLY A 83 -39.78 -13.46 3.69
N GLN A 84 -39.77 -14.68 4.27
CA GLN A 84 -38.76 -15.70 3.98
C GLN A 84 -39.04 -16.42 2.64
N GLY A 85 -38.09 -16.37 1.71
CA GLY A 85 -38.01 -17.24 0.53
C GLY A 85 -36.75 -18.10 0.60
N LYS A 86 -36.89 -19.41 0.37
CA LYS A 86 -35.85 -20.44 0.58
C LYS A 86 -34.74 -20.39 -0.47
N VAL A 87 -33.47 -20.28 -0.07
CA VAL A 87 -32.32 -20.69 -0.88
C VAL A 87 -31.71 -21.91 -0.20
N LYS A 88 -31.59 -23.01 -0.95
CA LYS A 88 -31.05 -24.28 -0.47
C LYS A 88 -29.57 -24.12 -0.10
N GLN A 89 -29.18 -24.71 1.02
CA GLN A 89 -27.84 -24.73 1.64
C GLN A 89 -26.69 -25.31 0.78
N GLU A 90 -26.89 -25.64 -0.50
CA GLU A 90 -25.98 -26.54 -1.21
C GLU A 90 -24.83 -25.86 -1.99
N HIS A 91 -24.71 -24.52 -2.07
CA HIS A 91 -23.75 -23.86 -2.99
C HIS A 91 -22.75 -22.91 -2.31
N LEU A 92 -22.43 -23.12 -1.03
CA LEU A 92 -21.50 -22.28 -0.27
C LEU A 92 -20.01 -22.65 -0.40
N GLN A 93 -19.62 -23.52 -1.33
CA GLN A 93 -18.21 -23.88 -1.55
C GLN A 93 -17.77 -23.65 -3.00
N ASN A 94 -16.69 -22.87 -3.16
CA ASN A 94 -15.83 -22.73 -4.34
C ASN A 94 -16.51 -22.38 -5.69
N GLY A 95 -16.44 -21.10 -6.06
CA GLY A 95 -16.15 -20.68 -7.46
C GLY A 95 -17.05 -21.21 -8.58
N THR A 96 -18.31 -21.54 -8.32
CA THR A 96 -19.15 -22.31 -9.25
C THR A 96 -19.89 -21.46 -10.29
N TYR A 97 -19.90 -20.13 -10.16
CA TYR A 97 -20.52 -19.21 -11.13
C TYR A 97 -19.47 -18.52 -12.00
N PRO A 98 -19.67 -18.43 -13.32
CA PRO A 98 -18.84 -17.64 -14.22
C PRO A 98 -18.65 -16.21 -13.71
N LEU A 99 -17.46 -15.64 -13.92
CA LEU A 99 -17.15 -14.25 -13.55
C LEU A 99 -18.23 -13.28 -14.06
N SER A 100 -18.70 -13.46 -15.30
CA SER A 100 -19.75 -12.64 -15.90
C SER A 100 -21.06 -12.64 -15.14
N GLU A 101 -21.45 -13.75 -14.52
CA GLU A 101 -22.68 -13.86 -13.74
C GLU A 101 -22.51 -13.19 -12.36
N ARG A 102 -21.32 -13.27 -11.78
CA ARG A 102 -20.96 -12.62 -10.53
C ARG A 102 -20.85 -11.09 -10.69
N GLU A 103 -20.28 -10.64 -11.80
CA GLU A 103 -20.26 -9.22 -12.19
C GLU A 103 -21.70 -8.67 -12.33
N GLN A 104 -22.58 -9.42 -13.00
CA GLN A 104 -23.97 -9.02 -13.19
C GLN A 104 -24.74 -8.99 -11.85
N ALA A 105 -24.51 -9.97 -10.97
CA ALA A 105 -25.10 -9.99 -9.64
C ALA A 105 -24.74 -8.75 -8.80
N GLN A 106 -23.47 -8.27 -8.88
CA GLN A 106 -23.08 -7.02 -8.21
C GLN A 106 -23.80 -5.80 -8.78
N VAL A 107 -23.95 -5.74 -10.09
CA VAL A 107 -24.70 -4.68 -10.78
C VAL A 107 -26.19 -4.72 -10.38
N ASP A 108 -26.78 -5.89 -10.20
CA ASP A 108 -28.19 -6.03 -9.80
C ASP A 108 -28.44 -5.73 -8.31
N ALA A 109 -27.49 -6.07 -7.44
CA ALA A 109 -27.51 -5.67 -6.03
C ALA A 109 -27.56 -4.13 -5.86
N VAL A 110 -26.90 -3.38 -6.74
CA VAL A 110 -26.98 -1.91 -6.75
C VAL A 110 -28.38 -1.42 -7.07
N SER A 111 -29.06 -1.97 -8.09
CA SER A 111 -30.45 -1.59 -8.38
C SER A 111 -31.35 -1.73 -7.15
N LEU A 112 -31.23 -2.85 -6.45
CA LEU A 112 -32.02 -3.13 -5.26
C LEU A 112 -31.71 -2.17 -4.12
N ALA A 113 -30.43 -1.89 -3.85
CA ALA A 113 -30.03 -0.90 -2.85
C ALA A 113 -30.64 0.48 -3.14
N LEU A 114 -30.70 0.87 -4.42
CA LEU A 114 -31.29 2.13 -4.84
C LEU A 114 -32.81 2.14 -4.67
N GLU A 115 -33.50 1.06 -4.99
CA GLU A 115 -34.94 0.88 -4.73
C GLU A 115 -35.26 0.94 -3.23
N GLN A 116 -34.35 0.48 -2.37
CA GLN A 116 -34.45 0.57 -0.91
C GLN A 116 -34.07 1.95 -0.33
N GLY A 117 -33.78 2.92 -1.20
CA GLY A 117 -33.55 4.31 -0.81
C GLY A 117 -32.11 4.64 -0.47
N ALA A 118 -31.12 3.82 -0.87
CA ALA A 118 -29.71 4.16 -0.70
C ALA A 118 -29.38 5.50 -1.38
N SER A 119 -28.69 6.35 -0.64
CA SER A 119 -28.20 7.67 -1.06
C SER A 119 -26.67 7.70 -1.23
N ALA A 120 -25.97 6.61 -0.91
CA ALA A 120 -24.56 6.36 -1.23
C ALA A 120 -24.29 4.86 -1.34
N LEU A 121 -23.24 4.47 -2.09
CA LEU A 121 -22.83 3.08 -2.29
C LEU A 121 -21.37 2.87 -1.84
N LEU A 122 -21.10 1.82 -1.07
CA LEU A 122 -19.77 1.28 -0.77
C LEU A 122 -19.64 -0.08 -1.45
N ILE A 123 -18.65 -0.25 -2.32
CA ILE A 123 -18.58 -1.38 -3.23
C ILE A 123 -17.13 -1.85 -3.38
N ASP A 124 -16.93 -3.17 -3.35
CA ASP A 124 -15.69 -3.81 -3.82
C ASP A 124 -15.96 -4.44 -5.20
N PRO A 125 -15.63 -3.76 -6.32
CA PRO A 125 -15.99 -4.24 -7.65
C PRO A 125 -15.17 -5.47 -8.04
N LEU A 126 -15.83 -6.51 -8.57
CA LEU A 126 -15.15 -7.73 -9.03
C LEU A 126 -14.28 -7.53 -10.29
N SER A 127 -14.52 -6.46 -11.05
CA SER A 127 -13.78 -6.10 -12.27
C SER A 127 -14.11 -4.67 -12.74
N GLU A 128 -13.33 -4.12 -13.68
CA GLU A 128 -13.66 -2.86 -14.37
C GLU A 128 -15.03 -2.90 -15.07
N LYS A 129 -15.44 -4.07 -15.56
CA LYS A 129 -16.74 -4.26 -16.24
C LYS A 129 -17.90 -4.20 -15.25
N ALA A 130 -17.76 -4.83 -14.09
CA ALA A 130 -18.75 -4.69 -13.00
C ALA A 130 -18.84 -3.23 -12.54
N LEU A 131 -17.69 -2.59 -12.32
CA LEU A 131 -17.62 -1.18 -11.92
C LEU A 131 -18.31 -0.25 -12.93
N SER A 132 -18.10 -0.46 -14.23
CA SER A 132 -18.75 0.31 -15.28
C SER A 132 -20.28 0.16 -15.24
N GLY A 133 -20.79 -1.07 -15.06
CA GLY A 133 -22.22 -1.32 -14.94
C GLY A 133 -22.83 -0.71 -13.67
N ILE A 134 -22.09 -0.71 -12.57
CA ILE A 134 -22.45 -0.09 -11.29
C ILE A 134 -22.58 1.43 -11.43
N ILE A 135 -21.59 2.08 -12.04
CA ILE A 135 -21.60 3.53 -12.30
C ILE A 135 -22.78 3.89 -13.20
N GLN A 136 -23.02 3.12 -14.26
CA GLN A 136 -24.16 3.35 -15.15
C GLN A 136 -25.49 3.31 -14.38
N LYS A 137 -25.68 2.32 -13.49
CA LYS A 137 -26.89 2.24 -12.66
C LYS A 137 -27.00 3.38 -11.65
N ALA A 138 -25.90 3.76 -11.01
CA ALA A 138 -25.85 4.92 -10.11
C ALA A 138 -26.28 6.22 -10.83
N GLN A 139 -25.85 6.41 -12.08
CA GLN A 139 -26.21 7.57 -12.90
C GLN A 139 -27.69 7.59 -13.31
N THR A 140 -28.34 6.44 -13.49
CA THR A 140 -29.78 6.40 -13.83
C THR A 140 -30.71 6.89 -12.72
N LYS A 141 -30.21 7.02 -11.49
CA LYS A 141 -30.95 7.54 -10.33
C LYS A 141 -30.70 9.03 -10.08
N ASP A 142 -30.02 9.74 -10.98
CA ASP A 142 -29.84 11.19 -10.94
C ASP A 142 -31.18 11.90 -11.21
N VAL A 143 -32.07 11.84 -10.23
CA VAL A 143 -33.32 12.59 -10.23
C VAL A 143 -33.00 13.90 -9.51
N ASN A 144 -32.95 15.00 -10.26
CA ASN A 144 -32.73 16.38 -9.80
C ASN A 144 -31.27 16.90 -9.71
N GLY A 145 -30.31 16.28 -10.38
CA GLY A 145 -28.95 16.83 -10.51
C GLY A 145 -28.07 16.62 -9.26
N VAL A 146 -28.35 15.56 -8.49
CA VAL A 146 -27.59 15.18 -7.31
C VAL A 146 -26.90 13.85 -7.61
N ALA A 147 -25.58 13.89 -7.75
CA ALA A 147 -24.78 12.71 -8.03
C ALA A 147 -24.83 11.72 -6.85
N LEU A 148 -25.16 10.46 -7.12
CA LEU A 148 -25.07 9.37 -6.16
C LEU A 148 -23.59 9.00 -5.92
N PRO A 149 -23.06 9.14 -4.70
CA PRO A 149 -21.68 8.77 -4.40
C PRO A 149 -21.47 7.25 -4.50
N VAL A 150 -20.41 6.84 -5.20
CA VAL A 150 -19.93 5.45 -5.27
C VAL A 150 -18.50 5.39 -4.74
N ILE A 151 -18.30 4.66 -3.65
CA ILE A 151 -17.04 4.54 -2.93
C ILE A 151 -16.49 3.13 -3.14
N LEU A 152 -15.24 3.03 -3.60
CA LEU A 152 -14.59 1.75 -3.85
C LEU A 152 -13.80 1.31 -2.62
N LEU A 153 -13.93 0.04 -2.25
CA LEU A 153 -13.28 -0.55 -1.07
C LEU A 153 -11.91 -1.16 -1.39
N ASN A 154 -11.57 -1.30 -2.66
CA ASN A 154 -10.30 -1.83 -3.16
C ASN A 154 -9.77 -0.94 -4.29
N ASP A 155 -8.45 -0.71 -4.31
CA ASP A 155 -7.76 0.24 -5.20
C ASP A 155 -7.35 -0.38 -6.55
N GLU A 156 -7.71 -1.64 -6.82
CA GLU A 156 -7.25 -2.41 -7.98
C GLU A 156 -7.79 -1.95 -9.36
N PHE A 157 -8.84 -1.12 -9.43
CA PHE A 157 -9.50 -0.75 -10.71
C PHE A 157 -9.75 0.77 -10.86
N PRO A 158 -8.78 1.57 -11.34
CA PRO A 158 -8.98 2.99 -11.58
C PRO A 158 -9.80 3.27 -12.87
N VAL A 159 -10.96 3.94 -12.75
CA VAL A 159 -11.78 4.37 -13.90
C VAL A 159 -11.24 5.67 -14.50
N LYS A 160 -11.03 5.71 -15.82
CA LYS A 160 -10.80 6.97 -16.55
C LYS A 160 -12.07 7.82 -16.54
N GLY A 161 -12.01 9.01 -15.93
CA GLY A 161 -12.99 10.08 -16.14
C GLY A 161 -13.94 10.40 -14.98
N ILE A 162 -13.72 9.87 -13.78
CA ILE A 162 -14.41 10.35 -12.58
C ILE A 162 -13.42 11.14 -11.72
N THR A 163 -13.67 12.44 -11.60
CA THR A 163 -12.96 13.37 -10.73
C THR A 163 -13.06 12.89 -9.28
N THR A 164 -11.96 12.40 -8.72
CA THR A 164 -11.72 12.38 -7.28
C THR A 164 -12.04 13.77 -6.72
N CYS A 165 -12.92 13.87 -5.71
CA CYS A 165 -13.36 15.15 -5.13
C CYS A 165 -12.17 16.04 -4.72
N MET A 166 -11.78 16.97 -5.59
CA MET A 166 -11.03 18.16 -5.22
C MET A 166 -12.02 19.16 -4.61
N VAL A 167 -11.83 19.51 -3.35
CA VAL A 167 -12.51 20.65 -2.73
C VAL A 167 -11.93 21.94 -3.33
N ALA A 168 -12.62 22.50 -4.33
CA ALA A 168 -12.37 23.86 -4.78
C ALA A 168 -13.20 24.81 -3.90
N ALA A 169 -12.54 25.57 -3.03
CA ALA A 169 -13.15 26.69 -2.32
C ALA A 169 -13.58 27.75 -3.35
N ALA A 170 -14.89 27.91 -3.54
CA ALA A 170 -15.47 28.97 -4.36
C ALA A 170 -15.27 30.33 -3.65
N GLY A 171 -14.18 31.01 -3.97
CA GLY A 171 -14.04 32.44 -3.77
C GLY A 171 -14.97 33.17 -4.75
N CYS A 172 -15.84 34.03 -4.22
CA CYS A 172 -16.68 34.93 -5.00
C CYS A 172 -15.83 35.75 -5.98
N SER A 173 -16.20 35.77 -7.26
CA SER A 173 -15.89 36.92 -8.10
C SER A 173 -17.03 37.23 -9.06
N SER A 174 -17.44 38.48 -8.99
CA SER A 174 -18.36 39.18 -9.87
C SER A 174 -17.67 39.54 -11.18
N GLY A 175 -18.31 39.19 -12.31
CA GLY A 175 -18.47 40.04 -13.50
C GLY A 175 -17.25 40.39 -14.36
N GLY A 176 -17.38 40.15 -15.67
CA GLY A 176 -16.81 41.02 -16.71
C GLY A 176 -16.11 40.31 -17.86
N ASP A 177 -16.83 40.11 -18.95
CA ASP A 177 -16.29 39.87 -20.29
C ASP A 177 -15.34 40.99 -20.74
N SER A 178 -14.24 40.64 -21.42
CA SER A 178 -13.87 41.24 -22.72
C SER A 178 -12.63 40.59 -23.35
N ALA A 179 -12.66 40.60 -24.69
CA ALA A 179 -11.83 39.87 -25.63
C ALA A 179 -10.41 40.41 -25.87
N GLY A 180 -9.52 39.50 -26.26
CA GLY A 180 -8.77 39.54 -27.52
C GLY A 180 -7.60 40.53 -27.68
N GLY A 181 -6.39 39.99 -27.88
CA GLY A 181 -5.29 40.74 -28.50
C GLY A 181 -3.92 40.05 -28.41
N SER A 182 -3.50 39.42 -29.52
CA SER A 182 -2.14 38.91 -29.74
C SER A 182 -1.15 40.04 -30.05
N THR A 183 0.09 39.96 -29.55
CA THR A 183 1.34 40.25 -30.29
C THR A 183 2.55 39.87 -29.43
N GLY A 184 3.53 39.20 -30.04
CA GLY A 184 4.74 38.71 -29.37
C GLY A 184 5.84 39.75 -29.22
N THR A 185 6.80 39.46 -28.35
CA THR A 185 8.21 39.89 -28.44
C THR A 185 9.05 39.10 -27.45
N ASP A 186 10.16 38.52 -27.93
CA ASP A 186 11.22 37.91 -27.14
C ASP A 186 11.94 38.95 -26.28
N ALA A 187 12.13 38.62 -24.99
CA ALA A 187 13.16 39.22 -24.15
C ALA A 187 13.56 38.23 -23.06
N GLY A 188 14.85 37.86 -23.02
CA GLY A 188 15.44 37.09 -21.94
C GLY A 188 15.23 37.80 -20.61
N GLY A 189 14.43 37.17 -19.75
CA GLY A 189 14.10 37.65 -18.41
C GLY A 189 14.46 36.59 -17.39
N GLN A 190 15.45 36.92 -16.57
CA GLN A 190 15.80 36.21 -15.34
C GLN A 190 14.53 36.04 -14.50
N ALA A 191 14.15 34.79 -14.20
CA ALA A 191 12.94 34.49 -13.45
C ALA A 191 13.07 35.02 -12.01
N ALA A 192 12.51 36.19 -11.76
CA ALA A 192 12.18 36.67 -10.44
C ALA A 192 11.07 35.76 -9.87
N GLY A 193 11.28 35.30 -8.63
CA GLY A 193 10.46 34.27 -7.97
C GLY A 193 8.97 34.61 -7.92
N GLY A 194 8.18 33.81 -8.63
CA GLY A 194 6.76 33.63 -8.37
C GLY A 194 6.56 32.48 -7.39
N THR A 195 5.69 32.69 -6.41
CA THR A 195 5.26 31.76 -5.36
C THR A 195 4.35 30.65 -5.91
N GLU A 196 4.76 29.95 -6.98
CA GLU A 196 4.07 28.73 -7.40
C GLU A 196 4.63 27.54 -6.63
N THR A 197 3.72 26.79 -6.00
CA THR A 197 4.05 25.54 -5.29
C THR A 197 4.69 24.56 -6.29
N PRO A 198 5.93 24.09 -6.07
CA PRO A 198 6.60 23.18 -6.99
C PRO A 198 5.80 21.92 -7.26
N LYS A 199 5.74 21.50 -8.53
CA LYS A 199 5.09 20.26 -8.95
C LYS A 199 6.12 19.15 -9.14
N ILE A 200 5.94 18.05 -8.43
CA ILE A 200 6.87 16.92 -8.39
C ILE A 200 6.13 15.66 -8.86
N GLY A 201 6.70 14.98 -9.86
CA GLY A 201 6.20 13.69 -10.33
C GLY A 201 6.82 12.57 -9.54
N VAL A 202 6.00 11.64 -9.03
CA VAL A 202 6.48 10.52 -8.23
C VAL A 202 6.06 9.22 -8.88
N ALA A 203 7.00 8.45 -9.42
CA ALA A 203 6.72 7.12 -9.98
C ALA A 203 7.14 6.05 -8.98
N ILE A 204 6.18 5.27 -8.48
CA ILE A 204 6.40 4.15 -7.56
C ILE A 204 6.35 2.84 -8.34
N TYR A 205 7.20 1.87 -8.00
CA TYR A 205 7.33 0.65 -8.79
C TYR A 205 6.04 -0.18 -8.82
N LYS A 206 5.37 -0.35 -7.67
CA LYS A 206 4.04 -0.95 -7.52
C LYS A 206 3.34 -0.37 -6.28
N PHE A 207 2.03 -0.12 -6.35
CA PHE A 207 1.28 0.49 -5.25
C PHE A 207 0.88 -0.49 -4.14
N ASP A 208 0.70 -1.77 -4.46
CA ASP A 208 0.29 -2.83 -3.53
C ASP A 208 1.43 -3.34 -2.62
N ASP A 209 2.63 -2.78 -2.76
CA ASP A 209 3.72 -2.98 -1.82
C ASP A 209 3.44 -2.29 -0.47
N THR A 210 3.43 -3.06 0.62
CA THR A 210 3.11 -2.54 1.95
C THR A 210 4.11 -1.49 2.42
N PHE A 211 5.41 -1.69 2.18
CA PHE A 211 6.44 -0.72 2.59
C PHE A 211 6.32 0.57 1.77
N MET A 212 6.17 0.47 0.45
CA MET A 212 6.02 1.67 -0.40
C MET A 212 4.71 2.40 -0.16
N THR A 213 3.66 1.74 0.34
CA THR A 213 2.46 2.43 0.84
C THR A 213 2.80 3.36 2.00
N GLY A 214 3.61 2.90 2.96
CA GLY A 214 4.13 3.75 4.05
C GLY A 214 4.94 4.93 3.53
N VAL A 215 5.82 4.69 2.55
CA VAL A 215 6.63 5.74 1.92
C VAL A 215 5.76 6.77 1.20
N ARG A 216 4.77 6.33 0.40
CA ARG A 216 3.83 7.22 -0.32
C ARG A 216 3.06 8.11 0.66
N ASN A 217 2.55 7.54 1.75
CA ASN A 217 1.83 8.31 2.77
C ASN A 217 2.74 9.36 3.42
N ALA A 218 3.99 8.98 3.74
CA ALA A 218 4.98 9.91 4.29
C ALA A 218 5.36 11.02 3.30
N MET A 219 5.48 10.72 2.01
CA MET A 219 5.72 11.72 0.97
C MET A 219 4.54 12.71 0.89
N THR A 220 3.31 12.22 0.85
CA THR A 220 2.10 13.06 0.83
C THR A 220 2.09 14.02 2.03
N ALA A 221 2.27 13.49 3.25
CA ALA A 221 2.31 14.30 4.46
C ALA A 221 3.46 15.32 4.46
N ALA A 222 4.66 14.92 3.98
CA ALA A 222 5.81 15.80 3.92
C ALA A 222 5.66 16.95 2.92
N ALA A 223 4.85 16.76 1.87
CA ALA A 223 4.61 17.73 0.80
C ALA A 223 3.52 18.76 1.14
N GLU A 224 2.69 18.52 2.15
CA GLU A 224 1.60 19.42 2.55
C GLU A 224 2.08 20.87 2.72
N GLY A 225 1.48 21.79 1.95
CA GLY A 225 1.83 23.22 1.94
C GLY A 225 3.20 23.56 1.35
N LYS A 226 3.97 22.58 0.85
CA LYS A 226 5.34 22.75 0.34
C LYS A 226 5.49 22.41 -1.14
N ALA A 227 4.81 21.38 -1.62
CA ALA A 227 4.86 20.90 -2.99
C ALA A 227 3.55 20.21 -3.39
N THR A 228 3.27 20.12 -4.69
CA THR A 228 2.20 19.28 -5.22
C THR A 228 2.81 18.01 -5.78
N LEU A 229 2.41 16.85 -5.25
CA LEU A 229 2.85 15.54 -5.74
C LEU A 229 1.82 14.98 -6.73
N ASP A 230 2.30 14.45 -7.84
CA ASP A 230 1.54 13.56 -8.73
C ASP A 230 2.15 12.16 -8.62
N ILE A 231 1.59 11.36 -7.71
CA ILE A 231 2.08 10.01 -7.40
C ILE A 231 1.35 9.00 -8.30
N VAL A 232 2.12 8.25 -9.09
CA VAL A 232 1.60 7.30 -10.07
C VAL A 232 2.19 5.91 -9.87
N ASP A 233 1.38 4.92 -10.19
CA ASP A 233 1.74 3.51 -10.15
C ASP A 233 2.41 3.07 -11.46
N SER A 234 3.49 2.30 -11.32
CA SER A 234 4.17 1.65 -12.44
C SER A 234 3.75 0.18 -12.64
N GLN A 235 2.93 -0.38 -11.74
CA GLN A 235 2.34 -1.72 -11.86
C GLN A 235 3.39 -2.83 -12.03
N ASN A 236 4.55 -2.66 -11.39
CA ASN A 236 5.73 -3.50 -11.52
C ASN A 236 6.21 -3.70 -12.97
N ALA A 237 5.94 -2.74 -13.86
CA ALA A 237 6.26 -2.81 -15.27
C ALA A 237 7.16 -1.64 -15.71
N GLN A 238 8.39 -1.95 -16.12
CA GLN A 238 9.36 -0.95 -16.57
C GLN A 238 8.85 -0.10 -17.76
N PRO A 239 8.16 -0.66 -18.78
CA PRO A 239 7.58 0.15 -19.84
C PRO A 239 6.57 1.18 -19.32
N THR A 240 5.69 0.78 -18.40
CA THR A 240 4.73 1.67 -17.75
C THR A 240 5.44 2.78 -16.99
N GLN A 241 6.50 2.46 -16.22
CA GLN A 241 7.30 3.48 -15.54
C GLN A 241 7.92 4.49 -16.50
N ASN A 242 8.43 4.02 -17.64
CA ASN A 242 9.00 4.89 -18.67
C ASN A 242 7.96 5.87 -19.24
N GLU A 243 6.71 5.42 -19.43
CA GLU A 243 5.59 6.27 -19.85
C GLU A 243 5.23 7.31 -18.78
N LYS A 244 5.31 6.95 -17.49
CA LYS A 244 5.08 7.91 -16.38
C LYS A 244 6.16 9.00 -16.36
N VAL A 245 7.42 8.64 -16.60
CA VAL A 245 8.51 9.61 -16.74
C VAL A 245 8.29 10.52 -17.94
N ASP A 246 7.87 9.98 -19.10
CA ASP A 246 7.54 10.78 -20.29
C ASP A 246 6.39 11.76 -20.02
N LEU A 247 5.39 11.35 -19.23
CA LEU A 247 4.30 12.21 -18.78
C LEU A 247 4.81 13.39 -17.93
N PHE A 248 5.70 13.13 -16.97
CA PHE A 248 6.28 14.18 -16.13
C PHE A 248 7.13 15.18 -16.94
N VAL A 249 7.92 14.67 -17.88
CA VAL A 249 8.69 15.49 -18.83
C VAL A 249 7.78 16.35 -19.69
N SER A 250 6.74 15.74 -20.28
CA SER A 250 5.79 16.44 -21.16
C SER A 250 5.01 17.53 -20.43
N LYS A 251 4.64 17.27 -19.16
CA LYS A 251 3.98 18.24 -18.28
C LYS A 251 4.93 19.24 -17.62
N LYS A 252 6.24 19.17 -17.94
CA LYS A 252 7.28 20.09 -17.44
C LYS A 252 7.31 20.20 -15.91
N TYR A 253 7.29 19.07 -15.23
CA TYR A 253 7.38 19.05 -13.77
C TYR A 253 8.73 19.61 -13.29
N ASN A 254 8.76 20.17 -12.09
CA ASN A 254 9.93 20.86 -11.56
C ASN A 254 11.01 19.89 -11.05
N ALA A 255 10.60 18.71 -10.59
CA ALA A 255 11.47 17.60 -10.19
C ALA A 255 10.73 16.27 -10.33
N MET A 256 11.47 15.16 -10.27
CA MET A 256 10.92 13.81 -10.22
C MET A 256 11.48 13.04 -9.03
N ALA A 257 10.64 12.22 -8.40
CA ALA A 257 11.05 11.15 -7.52
C ALA A 257 10.70 9.81 -8.16
N VAL A 258 11.64 8.88 -8.21
CA VAL A 258 11.42 7.61 -8.92
C VAL A 258 11.92 6.45 -8.08
N ASN A 259 11.02 5.53 -7.74
CA ASN A 259 11.37 4.23 -7.20
C ASN A 259 11.42 3.24 -8.37
N PRO A 260 12.62 2.86 -8.85
CA PRO A 260 12.77 2.09 -10.08
C PRO A 260 12.01 0.76 -10.04
N VAL A 261 11.42 0.33 -11.15
CA VAL A 261 11.02 -1.08 -11.29
C VAL A 261 12.27 -1.93 -11.40
N ASP A 262 13.17 -1.61 -12.32
CA ASP A 262 14.50 -2.23 -12.42
C ASP A 262 15.59 -1.19 -12.15
N ARG A 263 16.46 -1.47 -11.18
CA ARG A 263 17.57 -0.57 -10.85
C ARG A 263 18.58 -0.38 -11.98
N THR A 264 18.66 -1.34 -12.90
CA THR A 264 19.57 -1.29 -14.07
C THR A 264 18.97 -0.50 -15.23
N ALA A 265 17.68 -0.15 -15.17
CA ALA A 265 16.99 0.67 -16.15
C ALA A 265 17.04 2.18 -15.83
N ALA A 266 17.64 2.57 -14.70
CA ALA A 266 17.69 3.95 -14.24
C ALA A 266 18.37 4.90 -15.24
N GLY A 267 19.36 4.43 -15.99
CA GLY A 267 20.02 5.21 -17.04
C GLY A 267 19.07 5.84 -18.06
N VAL A 268 18.04 5.11 -18.52
CA VAL A 268 17.05 5.63 -19.48
C VAL A 268 16.24 6.76 -18.86
N ILE A 269 15.87 6.63 -17.59
CA ILE A 269 15.13 7.64 -16.84
C ILE A 269 15.98 8.89 -16.66
N ILE A 270 17.26 8.73 -16.33
CA ILE A 270 18.23 9.82 -16.17
C ILE A 270 18.42 10.58 -17.48
N ASP A 271 18.59 9.86 -18.60
CA ASP A 271 18.82 10.49 -19.91
C ASP A 271 17.62 11.35 -20.34
N LYS A 272 16.39 10.85 -20.15
CA LYS A 272 15.15 11.61 -20.40
C LYS A 272 15.05 12.85 -19.51
N ALA A 273 15.31 12.69 -18.21
CA ALA A 273 15.24 13.75 -17.23
C ALA A 273 16.28 14.85 -17.50
N LYS A 274 17.51 14.46 -17.83
CA LYS A 274 18.62 15.35 -18.19
C LYS A 274 18.32 16.14 -19.46
N ALA A 275 17.78 15.49 -20.50
CA ALA A 275 17.37 16.18 -21.73
C ALA A 275 16.28 17.24 -21.48
N ALA A 276 15.39 16.98 -20.52
CA ALA A 276 14.36 17.92 -20.09
C ALA A 276 14.81 18.91 -19.01
N SER A 277 16.05 18.78 -18.51
CA SER A 277 16.58 19.54 -17.35
C SER A 277 15.76 19.40 -16.06
N ILE A 278 15.10 18.26 -15.85
CA ILE A 278 14.30 17.96 -14.65
C ILE A 278 15.13 17.08 -13.69
N PRO A 279 15.48 17.55 -12.47
CA PRO A 279 16.26 16.78 -11.51
C PRO A 279 15.52 15.52 -11.02
N VAL A 280 16.26 14.48 -10.64
CA VAL A 280 15.70 13.17 -10.22
C VAL A 280 16.23 12.75 -8.85
N VAL A 281 15.31 12.39 -7.97
CA VAL A 281 15.60 11.71 -6.69
C VAL A 281 15.14 10.26 -6.80
N PHE A 282 16.07 9.33 -6.85
CA PHE A 282 15.74 7.91 -6.74
C PHE A 282 15.48 7.52 -5.29
N LEU A 283 14.63 6.51 -5.07
CA LEU A 283 14.39 5.99 -3.73
C LEU A 283 14.19 4.48 -3.67
N ASN A 284 14.53 3.91 -2.51
CA ASN A 284 14.38 2.50 -2.14
C ASN A 284 15.23 1.53 -2.99
N ARG A 285 15.02 1.44 -4.31
CA ARG A 285 15.87 0.66 -5.23
C ARG A 285 16.98 1.56 -5.78
N GLU A 286 18.20 1.41 -5.24
CA GLU A 286 19.36 2.22 -5.64
C GLU A 286 19.75 1.95 -7.10
N PRO A 287 19.83 2.94 -7.99
CA PRO A 287 20.46 2.75 -9.30
C PRO A 287 21.89 2.20 -9.19
N VAL A 288 22.42 1.64 -10.27
CA VAL A 288 23.84 1.25 -10.29
C VAL A 288 24.74 2.48 -10.22
N ALA A 289 25.95 2.33 -9.67
CA ALA A 289 26.88 3.44 -9.45
C ALA A 289 27.23 4.20 -10.75
N GLU A 290 27.28 3.52 -11.89
CA GLU A 290 27.48 4.17 -13.20
C GLU A 290 26.35 5.17 -13.49
N ASP A 291 25.10 4.76 -13.30
CA ASP A 291 23.92 5.59 -13.53
C ASP A 291 23.88 6.78 -12.57
N MET A 292 24.15 6.55 -11.28
CA MET A 292 24.24 7.64 -10.29
C MET A 292 25.27 8.72 -10.67
N ASN A 293 26.29 8.38 -11.46
CA ASN A 293 27.33 9.29 -11.91
C ASN A 293 27.06 9.97 -13.26
N LYS A 294 25.99 9.63 -13.98
CA LYS A 294 25.68 10.20 -15.31
C LYS A 294 25.30 11.69 -15.29
N TRP A 295 24.84 12.20 -14.15
CA TRP A 295 24.41 13.59 -14.01
C TRP A 295 24.57 14.09 -12.57
N ASP A 296 24.78 15.38 -12.39
CA ASP A 296 24.98 16.06 -11.11
C ASP A 296 23.66 16.33 -10.38
N LYS A 297 22.52 16.30 -11.09
CA LYS A 297 21.17 16.46 -10.51
C LYS A 297 20.44 15.14 -10.25
N VAL A 298 21.20 14.07 -10.02
CA VAL A 298 20.69 12.75 -9.63
C VAL A 298 21.07 12.50 -8.18
N TYR A 299 20.06 12.19 -7.38
CA TYR A 299 20.18 11.90 -5.95
C TYR A 299 19.54 10.56 -5.61
N TYR A 300 19.87 10.01 -4.46
CA TYR A 300 19.24 8.79 -3.95
C TYR A 300 18.90 8.93 -2.46
N VAL A 301 17.73 8.42 -2.09
CA VAL A 301 17.27 8.26 -0.71
C VAL A 301 17.00 6.78 -0.45
N GLY A 302 17.65 6.21 0.54
CA GLY A 302 17.39 4.83 0.92
C GLY A 302 18.11 4.43 2.18
N ALA A 303 18.36 3.14 2.32
CA ALA A 303 19.00 2.56 3.49
C ALA A 303 20.01 1.49 3.05
N LYS A 304 20.99 1.19 3.91
CA LYS A 304 22.03 0.19 3.59
C LYS A 304 21.53 -1.20 3.94
N ALA A 305 21.12 -1.99 2.95
CA ALA A 305 20.49 -3.29 3.19
C ALA A 305 21.38 -4.30 3.95
N GLU A 306 22.70 -4.14 3.92
CA GLU A 306 23.63 -4.93 4.74
C GLU A 306 23.38 -4.74 6.24
N GLU A 307 23.01 -3.53 6.66
CA GLU A 307 22.68 -3.20 8.05
C GLU A 307 21.44 -3.97 8.49
N SER A 308 20.37 -3.97 7.69
CA SER A 308 19.15 -4.72 8.03
C SER A 308 19.38 -6.23 8.06
N GLY A 309 20.10 -6.78 7.08
CA GLY A 309 20.50 -8.19 7.11
C GLY A 309 21.24 -8.54 8.39
N THR A 310 22.26 -7.76 8.74
CA THR A 310 23.07 -7.98 9.96
C THR A 310 22.20 -7.93 11.23
N ILE A 311 21.31 -6.95 11.34
CA ILE A 311 20.39 -6.84 12.49
C ILE A 311 19.43 -8.03 12.56
N SER A 312 18.90 -8.49 11.42
CA SER A 312 18.03 -9.68 11.36
C SER A 312 18.74 -10.94 11.85
N GLY A 313 20.00 -11.13 11.48
CA GLY A 313 20.82 -12.23 12.02
C GLY A 313 21.07 -12.09 13.52
N GLN A 314 21.39 -10.87 13.98
CA GLN A 314 21.60 -10.60 15.40
C GLN A 314 20.35 -10.86 16.27
N LEU A 315 19.15 -10.63 15.73
CA LEU A 315 17.89 -11.00 16.40
C LEU A 315 17.82 -12.51 16.68
N ILE A 316 18.20 -13.34 15.71
CA ILE A 316 18.26 -14.80 15.88
C ILE A 316 19.39 -15.19 16.84
N VAL A 317 20.57 -14.58 16.75
CA VAL A 317 21.69 -14.83 17.67
C VAL A 317 21.29 -14.56 19.12
N ASP A 318 20.62 -13.43 19.38
CA ASP A 318 20.19 -13.05 20.72
C ASP A 318 19.16 -14.05 21.26
N TYR A 319 18.22 -14.48 20.42
CA TYR A 319 17.24 -15.52 20.78
C TYR A 319 17.89 -16.86 21.08
N TRP A 320 18.74 -17.36 20.16
CA TRP A 320 19.41 -18.66 20.30
C TRP A 320 20.25 -18.75 21.59
N LYS A 321 20.99 -17.68 21.93
CA LYS A 321 21.78 -17.62 23.17
C LYS A 321 20.92 -17.60 24.44
N ALA A 322 19.73 -17.00 24.38
CA ALA A 322 18.80 -16.92 25.49
C ALA A 322 17.95 -18.20 25.66
N HIS A 323 17.82 -18.99 24.60
CA HIS A 323 16.96 -20.17 24.51
C HIS A 323 17.74 -21.40 24.07
N PRO A 324 18.50 -22.07 24.96
CA PRO A 324 19.21 -23.31 24.62
C PRO A 324 18.30 -24.41 24.08
N GLU A 325 17.01 -24.40 24.42
CA GLU A 325 15.98 -25.30 23.89
C GLU A 325 15.63 -25.05 22.41
N ALA A 326 16.09 -23.94 21.81
CA ALA A 326 15.91 -23.65 20.40
C ALA A 326 16.72 -24.60 19.51
N ASP A 327 17.82 -25.16 20.04
CA ASP A 327 18.54 -26.30 19.46
C ASP A 327 17.76 -27.59 19.75
N LYS A 328 16.83 -27.91 18.85
CA LYS A 328 15.86 -28.99 19.04
C LYS A 328 16.51 -30.36 18.97
N ASN A 329 17.62 -30.49 18.23
CA ASN A 329 18.31 -31.76 18.02
C ASN A 329 19.60 -31.91 18.87
N GLY A 330 20.07 -30.83 19.49
CA GLY A 330 21.23 -30.79 20.38
C GLY A 330 22.58 -30.89 19.65
N ASP A 331 22.64 -30.57 18.36
CA ASP A 331 23.87 -30.67 17.55
C ASP A 331 24.71 -29.39 17.51
N GLY A 332 24.22 -28.31 18.15
CA GLY A 332 24.90 -27.02 18.23
C GLY A 332 24.86 -26.21 16.93
N LYS A 333 24.07 -26.61 15.93
CA LYS A 333 23.87 -25.90 14.67
C LYS A 333 22.46 -25.36 14.59
N LEU A 334 22.31 -24.14 14.11
CA LEU A 334 21.00 -23.55 13.85
C LEU A 334 20.46 -24.06 12.50
N GLN A 335 19.38 -24.84 12.53
CA GLN A 335 18.63 -25.22 11.34
C GLN A 335 17.57 -24.17 10.99
N TYR A 336 17.77 -23.42 9.91
CA TYR A 336 16.86 -22.34 9.51
C TYR A 336 16.24 -22.56 8.14
N VAL A 337 15.15 -21.83 7.88
CA VAL A 337 14.60 -21.64 6.53
C VAL A 337 14.60 -20.16 6.16
N MET A 338 14.77 -19.87 4.87
CA MET A 338 14.89 -18.51 4.34
C MET A 338 13.79 -18.21 3.31
N LEU A 339 13.06 -17.12 3.54
CA LEU A 339 12.11 -16.55 2.59
C LEU A 339 12.72 -15.31 1.93
N LYS A 340 13.09 -15.46 0.66
CA LYS A 340 13.76 -14.40 -0.11
C LYS A 340 12.79 -13.47 -0.79
N GLY A 341 13.21 -12.23 -0.93
CA GLY A 341 12.56 -11.26 -1.80
C GLY A 341 12.72 -11.59 -3.29
N GLU A 342 12.42 -10.61 -4.14
CA GLU A 342 12.62 -10.67 -5.59
C GLU A 342 14.08 -11.00 -5.95
N PRO A 343 14.36 -12.05 -6.75
CA PRO A 343 15.71 -12.39 -7.17
C PRO A 343 16.41 -11.25 -7.91
N GLY A 344 17.67 -10.99 -7.57
CA GLY A 344 18.45 -9.89 -8.17
C GLY A 344 18.15 -8.51 -7.60
N HIS A 345 17.13 -8.38 -6.73
CA HIS A 345 16.93 -7.17 -5.96
C HIS A 345 18.06 -7.02 -4.92
N GLN A 346 18.72 -5.86 -4.89
CA GLN A 346 19.86 -5.59 -4.01
C GLN A 346 19.56 -5.93 -2.55
N ASP A 347 18.44 -5.43 -2.02
CA ASP A 347 18.05 -5.71 -0.64
C ASP A 347 17.80 -7.19 -0.36
N ALA A 348 17.22 -7.95 -1.28
CA ALA A 348 17.01 -9.39 -1.07
C ALA A 348 18.34 -10.10 -0.91
N GLU A 349 19.27 -9.87 -1.85
CA GLU A 349 20.56 -10.55 -1.84
C GLU A 349 21.41 -10.15 -0.62
N LEU A 350 21.40 -8.87 -0.23
CA LEU A 350 22.16 -8.39 0.91
C LEU A 350 21.52 -8.81 2.24
N ARG A 351 20.20 -8.73 2.40
CA ARG A 351 19.51 -9.17 3.63
C ARG A 351 19.70 -10.67 3.86
N THR A 352 19.58 -11.49 2.82
CA THR A 352 19.85 -12.94 2.90
C THR A 352 21.31 -13.21 3.29
N LYS A 353 22.27 -12.59 2.59
CA LYS A 353 23.70 -12.83 2.87
C LYS A 353 24.09 -12.40 4.29
N TYR A 354 23.77 -11.17 4.67
CA TYR A 354 24.27 -10.59 5.92
C TYR A 354 23.51 -11.08 7.16
N SER A 355 22.27 -11.55 7.04
CA SER A 355 21.59 -12.23 8.15
C SER A 355 22.25 -13.54 8.54
N VAL A 356 22.62 -14.36 7.54
CA VAL A 356 23.33 -15.63 7.78
C VAL A 356 24.76 -15.37 8.26
N GLN A 357 25.47 -14.42 7.63
CA GLN A 357 26.82 -14.05 8.04
C GLN A 357 26.88 -13.58 9.49
N ALA A 358 25.93 -12.75 9.95
CA ALA A 358 25.91 -12.28 11.33
C ALA A 358 25.75 -13.42 12.35
N ILE A 359 25.01 -14.48 12.01
CA ILE A 359 24.88 -15.68 12.86
C ILE A 359 26.20 -16.45 12.90
N GLN A 360 26.85 -16.63 11.74
CA GLN A 360 28.14 -17.31 11.63
C GLN A 360 29.26 -16.53 12.36
N ASP A 361 29.29 -15.20 12.22
CA ASP A 361 30.25 -14.31 12.89
C ASP A 361 30.10 -14.35 14.42
N ALA A 362 28.89 -14.67 14.92
CA ALA A 362 28.64 -14.89 16.34
C ALA A 362 29.12 -16.28 16.83
N GLY A 363 29.71 -17.11 15.97
CA GLY A 363 30.27 -18.42 16.28
C GLY A 363 29.24 -19.56 16.27
N ILE A 364 28.07 -19.36 15.65
CA ILE A 364 27.01 -20.37 15.54
C ILE A 364 27.10 -21.03 14.16
N GLU A 365 27.29 -22.35 14.09
CA GLU A 365 27.15 -23.08 12.82
C GLU A 365 25.69 -23.05 12.37
N VAL A 366 25.47 -22.97 11.06
CA VAL A 366 24.13 -22.86 10.47
C VAL A 366 23.93 -23.93 9.41
N GLU A 367 22.72 -24.44 9.30
CA GLU A 367 22.27 -25.30 8.22
C GLU A 367 20.99 -24.72 7.61
N ALA A 368 21.06 -24.34 6.33
CA ALA A 368 19.88 -23.94 5.58
C ALA A 368 19.09 -25.21 5.19
N LEU A 369 17.96 -25.46 5.85
CA LEU A 369 17.09 -26.57 5.49
C LEU A 369 16.38 -26.33 4.17
N ALA A 370 15.94 -25.09 3.94
CA ALA A 370 15.33 -24.65 2.70
C ALA A 370 15.48 -23.14 2.50
N GLU A 371 15.57 -22.73 1.24
CA GLU A 371 15.58 -21.32 0.82
C GLU A 371 14.79 -21.21 -0.48
N ASP A 372 13.85 -20.27 -0.56
CA ASP A 372 13.13 -19.97 -1.79
C ASP A 372 12.61 -18.52 -1.79
N THR A 373 12.30 -18.00 -2.96
CA THR A 373 11.71 -16.67 -3.09
C THR A 373 10.20 -16.69 -2.86
N ALA A 374 9.74 -15.72 -2.10
CA ALA A 374 8.33 -15.36 -1.96
C ALA A 374 8.03 -13.97 -2.53
N MET A 375 8.97 -13.37 -3.30
CA MET A 375 8.74 -12.15 -4.10
C MET A 375 8.18 -10.96 -3.30
N TRP A 376 8.54 -10.83 -2.02
CA TRP A 376 8.02 -9.83 -1.08
C TRP A 376 6.53 -9.99 -0.73
N ASP A 377 5.91 -11.08 -1.15
CA ASP A 377 4.47 -11.30 -1.09
C ASP A 377 4.08 -12.21 0.08
N ARG A 378 3.03 -11.81 0.79
CA ARG A 378 2.53 -12.51 1.98
C ARG A 378 1.96 -13.88 1.67
N VAL A 379 1.18 -14.02 0.60
CA VAL A 379 0.54 -15.29 0.23
C VAL A 379 1.61 -16.29 -0.19
N LYS A 380 2.56 -15.87 -1.02
CA LYS A 380 3.70 -16.70 -1.40
C LYS A 380 4.57 -17.06 -0.19
N GLY A 381 4.76 -16.14 0.75
CA GLY A 381 5.46 -16.42 2.01
C GLY A 381 4.80 -17.55 2.79
N GLN A 382 3.46 -17.53 2.87
CA GLN A 382 2.68 -18.61 3.48
C GLN A 382 2.83 -19.94 2.72
N GLU A 383 2.68 -19.93 1.39
CA GLU A 383 2.81 -21.14 0.54
C GLU A 383 4.20 -21.79 0.69
N LYS A 384 5.26 -20.98 0.67
CA LYS A 384 6.64 -21.47 0.84
C LYS A 384 6.87 -22.04 2.22
N MET A 385 6.40 -21.35 3.28
CA MET A 385 6.53 -21.87 4.64
C MET A 385 5.74 -23.18 4.84
N GLN A 386 4.55 -23.31 4.25
CA GLN A 386 3.80 -24.58 4.26
C GLN A 386 4.60 -25.71 3.59
N ALA A 387 5.22 -25.45 2.44
CA ALA A 387 6.07 -26.42 1.75
C ALA A 387 7.32 -26.81 2.58
N PHE A 388 7.93 -25.84 3.25
CA PHE A 388 9.07 -26.08 4.14
C PHE A 388 8.68 -26.91 5.37
N LEU A 389 7.55 -26.60 6.01
CA LEU A 389 7.00 -27.39 7.12
C LEU A 389 6.66 -28.81 6.69
N ALA A 390 6.09 -29.00 5.50
CA ALA A 390 5.80 -30.33 4.97
C ALA A 390 7.07 -31.16 4.74
N SER A 391 8.16 -30.52 4.33
CA SER A 391 9.42 -31.21 3.96
C SER A 391 10.33 -31.46 5.17
N HIS A 392 10.37 -30.53 6.13
CA HIS A 392 11.33 -30.53 7.23
C HIS A 392 10.69 -30.62 8.62
N GLY A 393 9.40 -30.30 8.74
CA GLY A 393 8.63 -30.42 9.98
C GLY A 393 9.28 -29.71 11.16
N ASP A 394 9.41 -30.43 12.27
CA ASP A 394 9.95 -29.89 13.51
C ASP A 394 11.47 -29.67 13.50
N LYS A 395 12.18 -30.04 12.42
CA LYS A 395 13.63 -29.74 12.26
C LYS A 395 13.91 -28.24 12.06
N ILE A 396 12.92 -27.46 11.66
CA ILE A 396 13.09 -26.01 11.48
C ILE A 396 13.18 -25.35 12.86
N GLU A 397 14.22 -24.57 13.11
CA GLU A 397 14.47 -23.90 14.38
C GLU A 397 14.36 -22.38 14.29
N ALA A 398 14.51 -21.81 13.09
CA ALA A 398 14.27 -20.39 12.82
C ALA A 398 13.75 -20.11 11.41
N VAL A 399 13.01 -19.01 11.29
CA VAL A 399 12.55 -18.46 10.00
C VAL A 399 13.11 -17.07 9.81
N LEU A 400 13.92 -16.90 8.77
CA LEU A 400 14.42 -15.60 8.30
C LEU A 400 13.63 -15.21 7.06
N ALA A 401 13.02 -14.02 7.06
CA ALA A 401 12.35 -13.47 5.89
C ALA A 401 12.95 -12.09 5.55
N ASN A 402 13.22 -11.84 4.27
CA ASN A 402 13.81 -10.56 3.88
C ASN A 402 12.86 -9.37 4.07
N ASN A 403 11.55 -9.57 4.28
CA ASN A 403 10.62 -8.53 4.70
C ASN A 403 9.50 -9.06 5.61
N ASP A 404 8.72 -8.13 6.16
CA ASP A 404 7.61 -8.41 7.07
C ASP A 404 6.44 -9.16 6.43
N ASP A 405 6.05 -8.85 5.19
CA ASP A 405 4.90 -9.52 4.57
C ASP A 405 5.14 -11.03 4.39
N MET A 406 6.34 -11.41 3.94
CA MET A 406 6.73 -12.82 3.85
C MET A 406 6.83 -13.46 5.24
N ALA A 407 7.36 -12.74 6.23
CA ALA A 407 7.43 -13.21 7.61
C ALA A 407 6.03 -13.48 8.19
N LEU A 408 5.09 -12.58 7.92
CA LEU A 408 3.70 -12.69 8.36
C LEU A 408 2.98 -13.84 7.65
N GLY A 409 3.24 -14.06 6.35
CA GLY A 409 2.77 -15.26 5.65
C GLY A 409 3.30 -16.55 6.29
N ALA A 410 4.58 -16.58 6.65
CA ALA A 410 5.17 -17.71 7.37
C ALA A 410 4.51 -17.93 8.74
N ILE A 411 4.21 -16.86 9.48
CA ILE A 411 3.48 -16.92 10.76
C ILE A 411 2.11 -17.55 10.58
N GLU A 412 1.36 -17.22 9.52
CA GLU A 412 0.07 -17.86 9.26
C GLU A 412 0.20 -19.36 8.96
N ALA A 413 1.22 -19.78 8.19
CA ALA A 413 1.52 -21.20 7.98
C ALA A 413 1.90 -21.91 9.29
N LEU A 414 2.71 -21.28 10.13
CA LEU A 414 3.13 -21.79 11.43
C LEU A 414 1.92 -21.92 12.39
N LYS A 415 1.04 -20.92 12.46
CA LYS A 415 -0.21 -20.98 13.24
C LYS A 415 -1.10 -22.15 12.79
N ALA A 416 -1.23 -22.36 11.48
CA ALA A 416 -1.96 -23.50 10.93
C ALA A 416 -1.34 -24.85 11.30
N ALA A 417 -0.01 -24.89 11.46
CA ALA A 417 0.74 -26.05 11.95
C ALA A 417 0.79 -26.17 13.48
N GLY A 418 0.00 -25.37 14.21
CA GLY A 418 -0.12 -25.43 15.67
C GLY A 418 0.97 -24.69 16.46
N TYR A 419 1.81 -23.89 15.80
CA TYR A 419 2.73 -22.99 16.50
C TYR A 419 1.99 -21.80 17.11
N PHE A 420 2.63 -21.17 18.10
CA PHE A 420 2.12 -20.07 18.92
C PHE A 420 0.87 -20.42 19.74
N LYS A 421 0.65 -21.72 19.96
CA LYS A 421 -0.35 -22.29 20.85
C LYS A 421 0.33 -23.28 21.80
N ASP A 422 -0.20 -23.40 23.01
CA ASP A 422 0.23 -24.39 24.01
C ASP A 422 1.76 -24.42 24.26
N GLY A 423 2.41 -23.26 24.17
CA GLY A 423 3.85 -23.10 24.41
C GLY A 423 4.77 -23.47 23.24
N LYS A 424 4.24 -23.95 22.09
CA LYS A 424 5.04 -24.19 20.89
C LYS A 424 5.39 -22.85 20.22
N THR A 425 6.67 -22.55 20.03
CA THR A 425 7.13 -21.28 19.45
C THR A 425 8.07 -21.50 18.26
N MET A 426 8.23 -20.48 17.43
CA MET A 426 9.19 -20.42 16.34
C MET A 426 9.72 -18.99 16.27
N PRO A 427 11.04 -18.75 16.35
CA PRO A 427 11.59 -17.41 16.12
C PRO A 427 11.45 -17.06 14.62
N VAL A 428 10.61 -16.07 14.35
CA VAL A 428 10.41 -15.51 13.01
C VAL A 428 10.91 -14.07 12.98
N VAL A 429 11.78 -13.75 12.04
CA VAL A 429 12.33 -12.40 11.85
C VAL A 429 11.95 -11.84 10.49
N GLY A 430 11.43 -10.61 10.49
CA GLY A 430 11.15 -9.81 9.31
C GLY A 430 12.07 -8.58 9.17
N VAL A 431 11.75 -7.74 8.20
CA VAL A 431 12.34 -6.41 7.98
C VAL A 431 11.23 -5.52 7.44
N ASP A 432 11.12 -4.31 7.98
CA ASP A 432 10.38 -3.13 7.55
C ASP A 432 9.71 -2.43 8.75
N ALA A 433 9.36 -3.18 9.79
CA ALA A 433 8.55 -2.73 10.94
C ALA A 433 7.19 -2.16 10.52
N THR A 434 6.54 -2.80 9.56
CA THR A 434 5.18 -2.48 9.11
C THR A 434 4.18 -2.60 10.26
N ALA A 435 3.08 -1.83 10.21
CA ALA A 435 2.06 -1.90 11.26
C ALA A 435 1.55 -3.34 11.54
N PRO A 436 1.32 -4.21 10.52
CA PRO A 436 1.01 -5.62 10.76
C PRO A 436 2.12 -6.42 11.47
N ALA A 437 3.40 -6.16 11.20
CA ALA A 437 4.52 -6.79 11.91
C ALA A 437 4.62 -6.32 13.37
N ILE A 438 4.38 -5.03 13.61
CA ILE A 438 4.28 -4.50 14.97
C ILE A 438 3.18 -5.20 15.77
N GLN A 439 2.02 -5.46 15.16
CA GLN A 439 0.99 -6.26 15.81
C GLN A 439 1.47 -7.69 16.10
N ALA A 440 2.15 -8.34 15.15
CA ALA A 440 2.69 -9.68 15.36
C ALA A 440 3.74 -9.76 16.49
N LEU A 441 4.52 -8.70 16.71
CA LEU A 441 5.41 -8.58 17.87
C LEU A 441 4.62 -8.46 19.18
N GLN A 442 3.56 -7.65 19.21
CA GLN A 442 2.69 -7.52 20.39
C GLN A 442 2.08 -8.87 20.77
N ASP A 443 1.57 -9.59 19.76
CA ASP A 443 0.96 -10.91 19.87
C ASP A 443 1.98 -12.01 20.23
N GLY A 444 3.29 -11.72 20.15
CA GLY A 444 4.36 -12.68 20.43
C GLY A 444 4.53 -13.77 19.38
N THR A 445 4.00 -13.54 18.17
CA THR A 445 4.11 -14.47 17.02
C THR A 445 5.30 -14.17 16.12
N MET A 446 5.88 -12.97 16.25
CA MET A 446 7.12 -12.56 15.62
C MET A 446 8.17 -12.30 16.71
N LEU A 447 9.42 -12.72 16.48
CA LEU A 447 10.52 -12.47 17.40
C LEU A 447 10.99 -11.01 17.32
N GLY A 448 11.16 -10.52 16.10
CA GLY A 448 11.70 -9.20 15.82
C GLY A 448 11.55 -8.82 14.36
N THR A 449 11.66 -7.52 14.11
CA THR A 449 11.79 -6.95 12.76
C THR A 449 12.83 -5.85 12.79
N VAL A 450 13.17 -5.32 11.62
CA VAL A 450 14.13 -4.23 11.47
C VAL A 450 13.42 -3.06 10.81
N LEU A 451 13.27 -1.93 11.51
CA LEU A 451 12.64 -0.72 11.00
C LEU A 451 13.38 -0.23 9.75
N ASN A 452 12.69 -0.34 8.62
CA ASN A 452 12.98 0.37 7.40
C ASN A 452 12.18 1.67 7.48
N ASP A 453 12.82 2.79 7.75
CA ASP A 453 12.10 4.01 8.15
C ASP A 453 11.46 4.72 6.94
N ALA A 454 10.26 4.24 6.59
CA ALA A 454 9.46 4.76 5.48
C ALA A 454 9.12 6.25 5.65
N LYS A 455 8.93 6.69 6.90
CA LYS A 455 8.59 8.08 7.26
C LYS A 455 9.73 9.01 6.88
N ASN A 456 10.95 8.72 7.33
CA ASN A 456 12.11 9.54 7.02
C ASN A 456 12.56 9.39 5.56
N GLN A 457 12.44 8.21 4.94
CA GLN A 457 12.73 8.07 3.51
C GLN A 457 11.76 8.88 2.62
N GLY A 458 10.46 8.84 2.91
CA GLY A 458 9.47 9.65 2.19
C GLY A 458 9.70 11.15 2.40
N ALA A 459 9.93 11.58 3.65
CA ALA A 459 10.19 12.98 3.97
C ALA A 459 11.49 13.50 3.34
N ALA A 460 12.59 12.74 3.40
CA ALA A 460 13.85 13.09 2.76
C ALA A 460 13.71 13.19 1.23
N THR A 461 12.97 12.26 0.61
CA THR A 461 12.72 12.29 -0.84
C THR A 461 12.02 13.58 -1.25
N VAL A 462 10.97 13.97 -0.53
CA VAL A 462 10.24 15.22 -0.81
C VAL A 462 11.10 16.45 -0.52
N ALA A 463 11.88 16.44 0.56
CA ALA A 463 12.78 17.54 0.90
C ALA A 463 13.81 17.78 -0.22
N LEU A 464 14.50 16.72 -0.68
CA LEU A 464 15.47 16.81 -1.77
C LEU A 464 14.80 17.27 -3.06
N ALA A 465 13.69 16.64 -3.45
CA ALA A 465 12.99 16.99 -4.68
C ALA A 465 12.47 18.44 -4.66
N SER A 466 12.02 18.94 -3.51
CA SER A 466 11.54 20.32 -3.36
C SER A 466 12.66 21.36 -3.45
N VAL A 467 13.84 21.09 -2.89
CA VAL A 467 15.02 21.95 -3.02
C VAL A 467 15.48 21.98 -4.48
N LEU A 468 15.59 20.81 -5.11
CA LEU A 468 15.98 20.68 -6.51
C LEU A 468 14.99 21.37 -7.46
N ALA A 469 13.68 21.28 -7.17
CA ALA A 469 12.62 21.93 -7.93
C ALA A 469 12.73 23.47 -7.94
N LYS A 470 13.37 24.06 -6.92
CA LYS A 470 13.67 25.50 -6.85
C LYS A 470 14.98 25.88 -7.57
N GLY A 471 15.68 24.91 -8.15
CA GLY A 471 16.99 25.10 -8.76
C GLY A 471 18.13 25.23 -7.75
N GLU A 472 17.88 24.91 -6.48
CA GLU A 472 18.88 24.96 -5.41
C GLU A 472 19.63 23.63 -5.30
N THR A 473 20.81 23.67 -4.68
CA THR A 473 21.59 22.47 -4.36
C THR A 473 21.16 21.92 -2.99
N PRO A 474 20.79 20.63 -2.87
CA PRO A 474 20.59 19.97 -1.59
C PRO A 474 21.79 20.08 -0.65
N THR A 475 21.52 20.53 0.57
CA THR A 475 22.46 20.65 1.69
C THR A 475 21.77 20.18 2.97
N LYS A 476 22.53 19.95 4.04
CA LYS A 476 21.95 19.63 5.35
C LYS A 476 21.04 20.73 5.84
N GLU A 477 21.41 21.98 5.61
CA GLU A 477 20.71 23.17 6.11
C GLU A 477 19.35 23.36 5.46
N ASN A 478 19.21 23.07 4.16
CA ASN A 478 17.94 23.26 3.44
C ASN A 478 17.09 21.98 3.30
N THR A 479 17.66 20.79 3.48
CA THR A 479 16.90 19.53 3.47
C THR A 479 16.62 18.97 4.87
N GLY A 480 17.46 19.30 5.85
CA GLY A 480 17.45 18.65 7.17
C GLY A 480 18.16 17.29 7.22
N TYR A 481 18.71 16.81 6.10
CA TYR A 481 19.33 15.48 5.99
C TYR A 481 20.80 15.58 5.57
N ASP A 482 21.63 14.69 6.11
CA ASP A 482 23.03 14.60 5.71
C ASP A 482 23.15 14.07 4.27
N ILE A 483 23.85 14.81 3.42
CA ILE A 483 24.11 14.45 2.02
C ILE A 483 25.52 13.85 1.91
N THR A 484 25.59 12.54 1.81
CA THR A 484 26.85 11.79 1.62
C THR A 484 27.22 11.71 0.14
N ASP A 485 28.52 11.78 -0.16
CA ASP A 485 29.08 11.78 -1.52
C ASP A 485 28.43 12.78 -2.49
N GLY A 486 27.83 13.84 -1.94
CA GLY A 486 27.10 14.88 -2.68
C GLY A 486 25.77 14.45 -3.31
N LYS A 487 25.33 13.19 -3.13
CA LYS A 487 24.16 12.62 -3.83
C LYS A 487 23.25 11.71 -3.00
N TYR A 488 23.70 11.25 -1.84
CA TYR A 488 23.05 10.16 -1.12
C TYR A 488 22.54 10.62 0.25
N VAL A 489 21.28 10.30 0.55
CA VAL A 489 20.73 10.32 1.91
C VAL A 489 20.49 8.89 2.36
N TRP A 490 21.20 8.50 3.41
CA TRP A 490 21.05 7.20 4.05
C TRP A 490 20.23 7.34 5.33
N ILE A 491 19.09 6.66 5.37
CA ILE A 491 18.26 6.53 6.56
C ILE A 491 18.63 5.20 7.21
N ALA A 492 19.07 5.25 8.47
CA ALA A 492 19.55 4.08 9.19
C ALA A 492 18.41 3.11 9.52
N TYR A 493 18.74 1.82 9.51
CA TYR A 493 17.84 0.80 10.04
C TYR A 493 17.85 0.81 11.58
N LYS A 494 16.79 0.29 12.19
CA LYS A 494 16.73 0.12 13.66
C LYS A 494 16.16 -1.24 14.03
N LYS A 495 16.79 -1.93 14.99
CA LYS A 495 16.28 -3.18 15.57
C LYS A 495 14.97 -2.90 16.31
N ILE A 496 13.91 -3.66 15.99
CA ILE A 496 12.61 -3.58 16.68
C ILE A 496 12.25 -4.95 17.25
N THR A 497 12.03 -4.99 18.56
CA THR A 497 11.49 -6.13 19.30
C THR A 497 10.25 -5.67 20.07
N LYS A 498 9.62 -6.60 20.80
CA LYS A 498 8.49 -6.29 21.67
C LYS A 498 8.80 -5.18 22.70
N ASP A 499 10.04 -5.06 23.14
CA ASP A 499 10.44 -4.14 24.21
C ASP A 499 10.56 -2.68 23.76
N ASN A 500 10.73 -2.44 22.46
CA ASN A 500 10.94 -1.10 21.92
C ASN A 500 10.03 -0.76 20.74
N ILE A 501 8.83 -1.34 20.68
CA ILE A 501 7.83 -1.09 19.62
C ILE A 501 7.56 0.41 19.39
N ALA A 502 7.60 1.23 20.43
CA ALA A 502 7.39 2.68 20.32
C ALA A 502 8.43 3.37 19.41
N ASP A 503 9.58 2.74 19.17
CA ASP A 503 10.59 3.24 18.24
C ASP A 503 10.19 3.14 16.76
N ALA A 504 9.15 2.36 16.43
CA ALA A 504 8.64 2.16 15.08
C ALA A 504 7.40 3.02 14.74
N GLN A 505 6.94 3.85 15.69
CA GLN A 505 5.77 4.74 15.59
C GLN A 505 6.22 6.20 15.46
#